data_AF-A0AA96VLB6-F1
#
_entry.id   AF-A0AA96VLB6-F1
#
_cell.length_a   1.000
_cell.length_b   1.000
_cell.length_c   1.000
_cell.angle_alpha   90.00
_cell.angle_beta   90.00
_cell.angle_gamma   90.00
#
_symmetry.space_group_name_H-M   'P 1'
#
loop_
_entity.id
_entity.type
_entity.pdbx_description
1 polymer ?
#
loop_
_entity_poly.entity_id
_entity_poly.type
_entity_poly.pdbx_seq_one_letter_code
_entity_poly.pdbx_strand_id
1 'polypeptide(L)'
;MEYKFALLNYSTENIGDEVQSIAARRFLPRIDEYVDRDKLAEWEPNQPTKLIMNGWYNRDPKGWPPKNSDLLKPLLTSIHVSVKDDAVREAFETTESLDFLKKNGPVGARDEQTLEFFKQQGLETYFSGCVTLTLQRDPDIKKQDFILAVDVPKDVVKKMRESTKREVIELSVYHYPFLENEERFKVAEYMLALYQSAHAVVTTRLHCFMPSLAFETPVLLIKDSEKYEPARYGGLDTLPHSLTDKEYIEHPEKYPLDNPLPNPTEYQTIREEMIERIQGFTGYSNNATFRTLPLSEFPLSISAIRIFAFTWSSTFKKALLEGDVAWDEERIADFERIVAEQAEEISILNTTKQELHQDIKSLNNEIVSKNIEIDYLTNEIKKIENSLSWKLTKPLREMKSVLKKIIKR
;
A
#
# COMPACT_ATOMS: atom_id res chain seq x y z
N MET A 1 -8.49 27.04 25.73
CA MET A 1 -7.45 26.16 26.29
C MET A 1 -6.31 26.18 25.28
N GLU A 2 -5.09 26.53 25.67
CA GLU A 2 -3.97 26.58 24.72
C GLU A 2 -3.46 25.15 24.48
N TYR A 3 -3.50 24.69 23.22
CA TYR A 3 -3.00 23.37 22.84
C TYR A 3 -1.48 23.38 22.71
N LYS A 4 -0.85 22.26 23.06
CA LYS A 4 0.51 21.92 22.58
C LYS A 4 0.44 21.28 21.19
N PHE A 5 1.55 21.32 20.47
CA PHE A 5 1.73 20.72 19.16
C PHE A 5 2.91 19.76 19.18
N ALA A 6 2.62 18.47 19.01
CA ALA A 6 3.62 17.43 18.90
C ALA A 6 3.92 17.14 17.42
N LEU A 7 5.16 16.75 17.14
CA LEU A 7 5.59 16.29 15.83
C LEU A 7 6.21 14.89 15.93
N LEU A 8 5.89 14.02 14.98
CA LEU A 8 6.48 12.69 14.93
C LEU A 8 7.99 12.78 14.64
N ASN A 9 8.78 11.95 15.30
CA ASN A 9 10.15 11.63 14.89
C ASN A 9 10.29 10.11 14.73
N TYR A 10 11.42 9.70 14.14
CA TYR A 10 11.63 8.34 13.70
C TYR A 10 13.03 7.86 14.06
N SER A 11 13.12 6.56 14.33
CA SER A 11 14.37 5.86 14.62
C SER A 11 14.67 4.83 13.52
N THR A 12 14.50 5.22 12.25
CA THR A 12 14.61 4.34 11.07
C THR A 12 15.79 4.75 10.17
N GLU A 13 16.36 3.87 9.37
CA GLU A 13 17.42 4.24 8.42
C GLU A 13 16.93 4.94 7.13
N ASN A 14 15.64 5.30 7.07
CA ASN A 14 14.98 5.86 5.88
C ASN A 14 14.59 7.34 6.08
N ILE A 15 15.20 8.25 5.30
CA ILE A 15 14.92 9.69 5.35
C ILE A 15 13.49 10.06 4.90
N GLY A 16 12.82 9.16 4.17
CA GLY A 16 11.44 9.37 3.75
C GLY A 16 10.48 9.60 4.91
N ASP A 17 10.80 9.12 6.12
CA ASP A 17 9.99 9.38 7.31
C ASP A 17 10.11 10.85 7.75
N GLU A 18 11.33 11.42 7.82
CA GLU A 18 11.52 12.85 8.11
C GLU A 18 10.83 13.76 7.10
N VAL A 19 10.76 13.36 5.82
CA VAL A 19 10.04 14.10 4.79
C VAL A 19 8.55 14.27 5.17
N GLN A 20 7.94 13.26 5.79
CA GLN A 20 6.57 13.36 6.28
C GLN A 20 6.45 14.35 7.44
N SER A 21 7.36 14.30 8.41
CA SER A 21 7.37 15.25 9.53
C SER A 21 7.68 16.67 9.08
N ILE A 22 8.51 16.88 8.07
CA ILE A 22 8.73 18.19 7.46
C ILE A 22 7.44 18.73 6.85
N ALA A 23 6.66 17.88 6.16
CA ALA A 23 5.38 18.27 5.61
C ALA A 23 4.37 18.62 6.72
N ALA A 24 4.25 17.78 7.75
CA ALA A 24 3.36 18.01 8.89
C ALA A 24 3.73 19.28 9.68
N ARG A 25 5.04 19.52 9.90
CA ARG A 25 5.57 20.71 10.60
C ARG A 25 5.06 22.02 10.03
N ARG A 26 4.80 22.10 8.71
CA ARG A 26 4.29 23.32 8.06
C ARG A 26 2.92 23.76 8.59
N PHE A 27 2.16 22.85 9.19
CA PHE A 27 0.85 23.11 9.77
C PHE A 27 0.89 23.29 11.29
N LEU A 28 2.07 23.30 11.91
CA LEU A 28 2.22 23.54 13.34
C LEU A 28 2.78 24.97 13.57
N PRO A 29 2.16 25.78 14.45
CA PRO A 29 2.68 27.12 14.75
C PRO A 29 4.02 27.08 15.51
N ARG A 30 4.28 25.98 16.21
CA ARG A 30 5.51 25.64 16.93
C ARG A 30 5.57 24.13 17.13
N ILE A 31 6.73 23.62 17.53
CA ILE A 31 6.89 22.23 17.97
C ILE A 31 7.16 22.30 19.47
N ASP A 32 6.23 21.80 20.27
CA ASP A 32 6.38 21.76 21.73
C ASP A 32 7.03 20.45 22.20
N GLU A 33 6.90 19.37 21.43
CA GLU A 33 7.41 18.04 21.76
C GLU A 33 7.63 17.20 20.49
N TYR A 34 8.63 16.30 20.52
CA TYR A 34 8.82 15.25 19.52
C TYR A 34 8.35 13.91 20.10
N VAL A 35 7.62 13.13 19.31
CA VAL A 35 7.05 11.85 19.73
C VAL A 35 7.49 10.75 18.79
N ASP A 36 8.08 9.68 19.34
CA ASP A 36 8.52 8.54 18.54
C ASP A 36 7.29 7.78 18.03
N ARG A 37 7.17 7.71 16.70
CA ARG A 37 6.04 7.07 16.02
C ARG A 37 5.88 5.60 16.43
N ASP A 38 6.99 4.89 16.64
CA ASP A 38 6.98 3.46 16.99
C ASP A 38 6.86 3.21 18.50
N LYS A 39 6.63 4.24 19.33
CA LYS A 39 6.45 4.10 20.80
C LYS A 39 5.24 4.87 21.33
N LEU A 40 4.21 5.03 20.51
CA LEU A 40 3.01 5.79 20.87
C LEU A 40 2.23 5.18 22.05
N ALA A 41 2.26 3.86 22.23
CA ALA A 41 1.65 3.17 23.37
C ALA A 41 2.27 3.56 24.73
N GLU A 42 3.55 3.96 24.71
CA GLU A 42 4.29 4.38 25.91
C GLU A 42 4.12 5.87 26.23
N TRP A 43 3.67 6.66 25.24
CA TRP A 43 3.55 8.10 25.35
C TRP A 43 2.14 8.54 25.76
N GLU A 44 2.07 9.52 26.66
CA GLU A 44 0.82 10.19 27.01
C GLU A 44 1.10 11.68 27.26
N PRO A 45 0.37 12.59 26.57
CA PRO A 45 0.60 14.01 26.75
C PRO A 45 0.14 14.47 28.14
N ASN A 46 0.91 15.37 28.77
CA ASN A 46 0.57 15.94 30.09
C ASN A 46 -0.43 17.10 30.05
N GLN A 47 -0.82 17.53 28.85
CA GLN A 47 -1.80 18.58 28.59
C GLN A 47 -2.46 18.35 27.22
N PRO A 48 -3.54 19.07 26.87
CA PRO A 48 -4.15 18.93 25.55
C PRO A 48 -3.14 19.19 24.43
N THR A 49 -2.85 18.15 23.65
CA THR A 49 -1.81 18.16 22.61
C THR A 49 -2.39 17.67 21.29
N LYS A 50 -2.20 18.48 20.24
CA LYS A 50 -2.52 18.13 18.86
C LYS A 50 -1.36 17.37 18.23
N LEU A 51 -1.67 16.27 17.55
CA LEU A 51 -0.70 15.45 16.82
C LEU A 51 -1.29 15.07 15.46
N ILE A 52 -0.57 15.36 14.37
CA ILE A 52 -0.91 14.83 13.04
C ILE A 52 -0.32 13.41 13.00
N MET A 53 -1.19 12.41 13.00
CA MET A 53 -0.80 11.01 13.06
C MET A 53 -0.73 10.40 11.66
N ASN A 54 0.36 10.70 10.97
CA ASN A 54 0.67 10.15 9.64
C ASN A 54 1.79 9.10 9.68
N GLY A 55 1.76 8.17 8.73
CA GLY A 55 2.86 7.24 8.48
C GLY A 55 2.48 5.78 8.51
N TRP A 56 3.51 4.94 8.55
CA TRP A 56 3.43 3.48 8.46
C TRP A 56 3.83 2.82 9.78
N TYR A 57 2.87 2.36 10.57
CA TYR A 57 3.08 1.87 11.94
C TYR A 57 3.41 0.36 11.96
N ASN A 58 4.56 -0.05 11.42
CA ASN A 58 4.90 -1.48 11.26
C ASN A 58 6.09 -2.02 12.06
N ARG A 59 7.08 -1.20 12.46
CA ARG A 59 8.34 -1.74 12.99
C ARG A 59 8.23 -2.34 14.38
N ASP A 60 7.42 -1.73 15.24
CA ASP A 60 7.12 -2.27 16.56
C ASP A 60 5.61 -2.24 16.77
N PRO A 61 4.91 -3.34 16.43
CA PRO A 61 3.47 -3.43 16.63
C PRO A 61 3.03 -3.19 18.08
N LYS A 62 3.92 -3.40 19.08
CA LYS A 62 3.63 -3.13 20.50
C LYS A 62 3.66 -1.64 20.84
N GLY A 63 4.28 -0.83 19.99
CA GLY A 63 4.26 0.62 20.06
C GLY A 63 2.92 1.25 19.68
N TRP A 64 1.96 0.45 19.22
CA TRP A 64 0.61 0.84 18.84
C TRP A 64 -0.43 0.06 19.68
N PRO A 65 -1.61 0.64 19.98
CA PRO A 65 -2.06 2.02 19.74
C PRO A 65 -1.61 3.01 20.82
N PRO A 66 -1.70 4.33 20.59
CA PRO A 66 -1.64 5.30 21.68
C PRO A 66 -2.73 5.03 22.73
N LYS A 67 -2.46 5.41 23.99
CA LYS A 67 -3.49 5.36 25.03
C LYS A 67 -4.67 6.25 24.66
N ASN A 68 -5.87 5.79 24.97
CA ASN A 68 -7.11 6.51 24.72
C ASN A 68 -7.32 7.67 25.72
N SER A 69 -6.45 8.67 25.66
CA SER A 69 -6.41 9.84 26.55
C SER A 69 -7.19 11.02 25.94
N ASP A 70 -7.97 11.73 26.76
CA ASP A 70 -8.65 12.95 26.33
C ASP A 70 -7.70 14.14 26.11
N LEU A 71 -6.44 14.00 26.54
CA LEU A 71 -5.38 14.98 26.33
C LEU A 71 -4.79 14.87 24.92
N LEU A 72 -4.79 13.68 24.31
CA LEU A 72 -4.40 13.52 22.92
C LEU A 72 -5.54 13.96 22.00
N LYS A 73 -5.25 14.89 21.10
CA LYS A 73 -6.10 15.26 19.96
C LYS A 73 -5.37 14.85 18.69
N PRO A 74 -5.64 13.65 18.16
CA PRO A 74 -4.98 13.21 16.94
C PRO A 74 -5.77 13.66 15.71
N LEU A 75 -5.06 13.94 14.63
CA LEU A 75 -5.62 13.92 13.28
C LEU A 75 -5.13 12.64 12.60
N LEU A 76 -6.04 11.70 12.39
CA LEU A 76 -5.74 10.44 11.71
C LEU A 76 -5.77 10.66 10.19
N THR A 77 -4.60 10.68 9.57
CA THR A 77 -4.44 10.90 8.12
C THR A 77 -3.19 10.23 7.59
N SER A 78 -3.16 9.86 6.31
CA SER A 78 -2.00 9.22 5.68
C SER A 78 -1.47 7.99 6.43
N ILE A 79 -2.37 7.23 7.07
CA ILE A 79 -2.01 6.00 7.77
C ILE A 79 -1.90 4.87 6.76
N HIS A 80 -0.82 4.09 6.84
CA HIS A 80 -0.68 2.83 6.13
C HIS A 80 -0.54 1.67 7.12
N VAL A 81 -1.28 0.61 6.85
CA VAL A 81 -1.23 -0.65 7.60
C VAL A 81 -0.72 -1.73 6.67
N SER A 82 0.37 -2.40 7.04
CA SER A 82 0.85 -3.59 6.32
C SER A 82 -0.07 -4.76 6.63
N VAL A 83 -1.17 -4.91 5.89
CA VAL A 83 -2.16 -5.99 6.14
C VAL A 83 -1.55 -7.39 5.99
N LYS A 84 -0.44 -7.51 5.22
CA LYS A 84 0.30 -8.77 5.05
C LYS A 84 1.14 -9.17 6.26
N ASP A 85 1.48 -8.22 7.12
CA ASP A 85 2.21 -8.50 8.36
C ASP A 85 1.17 -8.77 9.46
N ASP A 86 1.09 -10.04 9.89
CA ASP A 86 0.11 -10.48 10.88
C ASP A 86 0.26 -9.74 12.20
N ALA A 87 1.48 -9.44 12.65
CA ALA A 87 1.69 -8.75 13.91
C ALA A 87 1.17 -7.30 13.84
N VAL A 88 1.38 -6.63 12.70
CA VAL A 88 0.85 -5.28 12.45
C VAL A 88 -0.67 -5.31 12.31
N ARG A 89 -1.21 -6.24 11.52
CA ARG A 89 -2.65 -6.42 11.32
C ARG A 89 -3.36 -6.66 12.66
N GLU A 90 -2.88 -7.62 13.45
CA GLU A 90 -3.43 -7.96 14.76
C GLU A 90 -3.38 -6.77 15.72
N ALA A 91 -2.29 -5.99 15.73
CA ALA A 91 -2.18 -4.79 16.57
C ALA A 91 -3.28 -3.77 16.25
N PHE A 92 -3.63 -3.58 14.98
CA PHE A 92 -4.70 -2.68 14.54
C PHE A 92 -6.12 -3.26 14.76
N GLU A 93 -6.27 -4.58 14.89
CA GLU A 93 -7.54 -5.27 15.12
C GLU A 93 -7.92 -5.41 16.61
N THR A 94 -7.00 -5.09 17.52
CA THR A 94 -7.28 -5.09 18.97
C THR A 94 -8.45 -4.16 19.33
N THR A 95 -9.15 -4.48 20.43
CA THR A 95 -10.28 -3.65 20.90
C THR A 95 -9.80 -2.24 21.24
N GLU A 96 -8.63 -2.12 21.86
CA GLU A 96 -8.00 -0.85 22.21
C GLU A 96 -7.70 0.01 20.97
N SER A 97 -7.16 -0.59 19.90
CA SER A 97 -6.90 0.10 18.64
C SER A 97 -8.18 0.56 17.97
N LEU A 98 -9.16 -0.33 17.85
CA LEU A 98 -10.42 0.00 17.21
C LEU A 98 -11.20 1.07 17.99
N ASP A 99 -11.18 1.03 19.32
CA ASP A 99 -11.82 2.06 20.16
C ASP A 99 -11.11 3.41 20.03
N PHE A 100 -9.78 3.42 19.98
CA PHE A 100 -9.00 4.64 19.72
C PHE A 100 -9.33 5.24 18.35
N LEU A 101 -9.32 4.41 17.30
CA LEU A 101 -9.60 4.84 15.92
C LEU A 101 -11.05 5.31 15.75
N LYS A 102 -12.03 4.60 16.32
CA LYS A 102 -13.45 5.00 16.28
C LYS A 102 -13.70 6.32 17.00
N LYS A 103 -13.11 6.50 18.19
CA LYS A 103 -13.28 7.74 18.97
C LYS A 103 -12.70 8.96 18.26
N ASN A 104 -11.58 8.78 17.55
CA ASN A 104 -10.83 9.87 16.95
C ASN A 104 -10.96 9.96 15.42
N GLY A 105 -11.88 9.18 14.83
CA GLY A 105 -12.14 9.16 13.40
C GLY A 105 -12.79 10.47 12.88
N PRO A 106 -12.94 10.59 11.55
CA PRO A 106 -12.66 9.56 10.54
C PRO A 106 -11.16 9.31 10.33
N VAL A 107 -10.81 8.09 9.93
CA VAL A 107 -9.43 7.62 9.74
C VAL A 107 -9.00 7.85 8.28
N GLY A 108 -7.97 8.65 8.05
CA GLY A 108 -7.43 8.82 6.70
C GLY A 108 -6.46 7.70 6.32
N ALA A 109 -6.87 6.85 5.39
CA ALA A 109 -6.04 5.80 4.82
C ALA A 109 -5.11 6.37 3.72
N ARG A 110 -3.85 5.98 3.71
CA ARG A 110 -2.86 6.46 2.72
C ARG A 110 -3.10 5.87 1.34
N ASP A 111 -3.49 4.61 1.29
CA ASP A 111 -3.63 3.77 0.10
C ASP A 111 -4.94 2.96 0.14
N GLU A 112 -5.31 2.40 -1.01
CA GLU A 112 -6.57 1.65 -1.18
C GLU A 112 -6.64 0.39 -0.31
N GLN A 113 -5.52 -0.32 -0.09
CA GLN A 113 -5.51 -1.49 0.78
C GLN A 113 -5.86 -1.10 2.22
N THR A 114 -5.20 -0.07 2.74
CA THR A 114 -5.47 0.43 4.10
C THR A 114 -6.91 0.95 4.22
N LEU A 115 -7.43 1.59 3.16
CA LEU A 115 -8.81 2.08 3.12
C LEU A 115 -9.81 0.92 3.27
N GLU A 116 -9.62 -0.14 2.49
CA GLU A 116 -10.49 -1.30 2.53
C GLU A 116 -10.38 -2.06 3.86
N PHE A 117 -9.17 -2.20 4.39
CA PHE A 117 -8.95 -2.76 5.72
C PHE A 117 -9.75 -2.00 6.80
N PHE A 118 -9.67 -0.67 6.85
CA PHE A 118 -10.42 0.10 7.84
C PHE A 118 -11.95 0.01 7.64
N LYS A 119 -12.44 -0.10 6.40
CA LYS A 119 -13.88 -0.33 6.13
C LYS A 119 -14.35 -1.68 6.69
N GLN A 120 -13.55 -2.73 6.52
CA GLN A 120 -13.87 -4.07 7.04
C GLN A 120 -13.95 -4.11 8.57
N GLN A 121 -13.16 -3.27 9.24
CA GLN A 121 -13.21 -3.09 10.70
C GLN A 121 -14.37 -2.17 11.16
N GLY A 122 -15.20 -1.67 10.23
CA GLY A 122 -16.33 -0.80 10.54
C GLY A 122 -15.95 0.61 10.97
N LEU A 123 -14.79 1.12 10.54
CA LEU A 123 -14.32 2.47 10.83
C LEU A 123 -14.86 3.46 9.78
N GLU A 124 -15.20 4.68 10.22
CA GLU A 124 -15.37 5.79 9.30
C GLU A 124 -14.00 6.16 8.70
N THR A 125 -13.85 6.06 7.39
CA THR A 125 -12.55 6.15 6.73
C THR A 125 -12.65 6.80 5.36
N TYR A 126 -11.56 7.44 4.91
CA TYR A 126 -11.45 8.10 3.61
C TYR A 126 -10.06 7.90 3.02
N PHE A 127 -9.96 7.96 1.70
CA PHE A 127 -8.66 7.98 1.03
C PHE A 127 -8.02 9.35 1.21
N SER A 128 -6.85 9.38 1.85
CA SER A 128 -6.16 10.60 2.23
C SER A 128 -4.91 10.88 1.39
N GLY A 129 -4.30 9.86 0.78
CA GLY A 129 -2.97 10.00 0.20
C GLY A 129 -1.91 10.29 1.27
N CYS A 130 -0.81 10.95 0.89
CA CYS A 130 0.31 11.24 1.79
C CYS A 130 0.41 12.75 2.10
N VAL A 131 0.63 13.10 3.38
CA VAL A 131 0.88 14.49 3.83
C VAL A 131 2.00 15.19 3.04
N THR A 132 2.94 14.45 2.47
CA THR A 132 4.03 14.99 1.66
C THR A 132 3.57 15.68 0.37
N LEU A 133 2.37 15.39 -0.14
CA LEU A 133 1.77 16.14 -1.27
C LEU A 133 1.48 17.61 -0.93
N THR A 134 1.43 17.95 0.35
CA THR A 134 1.15 19.32 0.79
C THR A 134 2.36 20.24 0.72
N LEU A 135 3.58 19.71 0.51
CA LEU A 135 4.82 20.47 0.48
C LEU A 135 4.75 21.63 -0.52
N GLN A 136 5.25 22.79 -0.11
CA GLN A 136 5.24 24.00 -0.94
C GLN A 136 6.62 24.25 -1.54
N ARG A 137 6.63 24.74 -2.77
CA ARG A 137 7.85 25.11 -3.47
C ARG A 137 8.57 26.23 -2.73
N ASP A 138 9.89 26.13 -2.68
CA ASP A 138 10.75 27.22 -2.24
C ASP A 138 11.11 28.14 -3.42
N PRO A 139 10.71 29.42 -3.42
CA PRO A 139 10.99 30.31 -4.55
C PRO A 139 12.49 30.57 -4.80
N ASP A 140 13.34 30.35 -3.79
CA ASP A 140 14.79 30.56 -3.90
C ASP A 140 15.50 29.37 -4.57
N ILE A 141 14.89 28.19 -4.54
CA ILE A 141 15.48 26.98 -5.14
C ILE A 141 15.13 26.96 -6.63
N LYS A 142 16.15 27.26 -7.45
CA LYS A 142 16.04 27.26 -8.91
C LYS A 142 16.25 25.86 -9.50
N LYS A 143 15.61 25.62 -10.64
CA LYS A 143 15.86 24.44 -11.46
C LYS A 143 17.30 24.42 -11.96
N GLN A 144 17.86 23.22 -12.01
CA GLN A 144 19.22 22.90 -12.41
C GLN A 144 19.17 21.84 -13.52
N ASP A 145 20.24 21.75 -14.31
CA ASP A 145 20.30 20.91 -15.51
C ASP A 145 20.82 19.49 -15.22
N PHE A 146 20.24 18.81 -14.23
CA PHE A 146 20.54 17.41 -13.90
C PHE A 146 19.27 16.60 -13.68
N ILE A 147 19.38 15.29 -13.86
CA ILE A 147 18.33 14.31 -13.60
C ILE A 147 18.71 13.54 -12.34
N LEU A 148 17.77 13.41 -11.42
CA LEU A 148 18.00 12.67 -10.18
C LEU A 148 17.38 11.28 -10.27
N ALA A 149 18.20 10.24 -10.11
CA ALA A 149 17.78 8.85 -10.02
C ALA A 149 17.81 8.41 -8.55
N VAL A 150 16.65 8.28 -7.91
CA VAL A 150 16.54 7.98 -6.47
C VAL A 150 16.10 6.54 -6.24
N ASP A 151 17.02 5.70 -5.74
CA ASP A 151 16.84 4.25 -5.53
C ASP A 151 16.29 3.51 -6.75
N VAL A 152 16.79 3.87 -7.93
CA VAL A 152 16.42 3.26 -9.22
C VAL A 152 17.35 2.08 -9.53
N PRO A 153 16.85 0.96 -10.09
CA PRO A 153 17.69 -0.18 -10.49
C PRO A 153 18.85 0.22 -11.39
N LYS A 154 20.01 -0.42 -11.22
CA LYS A 154 21.25 -0.06 -11.93
C LYS A 154 21.13 -0.13 -13.45
N ASP A 155 20.40 -1.11 -13.97
CA ASP A 155 20.18 -1.26 -15.41
C ASP A 155 19.27 -0.15 -15.96
N VAL A 156 18.28 0.30 -15.19
CA VAL A 156 17.46 1.46 -15.53
C VAL A 156 18.33 2.72 -15.54
N VAL A 157 19.18 2.95 -14.52
CA VAL A 157 20.10 4.11 -14.50
C VAL A 157 21.07 4.09 -15.69
N LYS A 158 21.61 2.91 -16.04
CA LYS A 158 22.45 2.76 -17.24
C LYS A 158 21.68 3.20 -18.49
N LYS A 159 20.44 2.73 -18.64
CA LYS A 159 19.58 3.14 -19.76
C LYS A 159 19.28 4.65 -19.76
N MET A 160 19.02 5.25 -18.59
CA MET A 160 18.81 6.69 -18.46
C MET A 160 20.02 7.47 -19.01
N ARG A 161 21.24 7.08 -18.61
CA ARG A 161 22.50 7.70 -19.08
C ARG A 161 22.71 7.58 -20.59
N GLU A 162 22.22 6.50 -21.20
CA GLU A 162 22.26 6.31 -22.66
C GLU A 162 21.19 7.16 -23.39
N SER A 163 20.13 7.56 -22.69
CA SER A 163 18.92 8.17 -23.28
C SER A 163 18.83 9.70 -23.09
N THR A 164 19.82 10.32 -22.43
CA THR A 164 19.88 11.77 -22.19
C THR A 164 21.30 12.29 -22.31
N LYS A 165 21.45 13.57 -22.64
CA LYS A 165 22.74 14.28 -22.57
C LYS A 165 23.01 14.92 -21.21
N ARG A 166 22.00 14.97 -20.34
CA ARG A 166 22.09 15.58 -19.01
C ARG A 166 22.81 14.64 -18.04
N GLU A 167 23.37 15.24 -17.00
CA GLU A 167 23.99 14.47 -15.93
C GLU A 167 22.92 13.69 -15.14
N VAL A 168 23.13 12.38 -14.99
CA VAL A 168 22.28 11.50 -14.18
C VAL A 168 22.99 11.22 -12.85
N ILE A 169 22.45 11.82 -11.79
CA ILE A 169 22.97 11.72 -10.42
C ILE A 169 22.16 10.67 -9.67
N GLU A 170 22.85 9.66 -9.13
CA GLU A 170 22.24 8.62 -8.31
C GLU A 170 22.22 9.05 -6.85
N LEU A 171 21.08 8.84 -6.18
CA LEU A 171 20.87 9.14 -4.76
C LEU A 171 20.12 7.98 -4.11
N SER A 172 20.37 7.74 -2.82
CA SER A 172 19.57 6.83 -1.99
C SER A 172 18.93 7.57 -0.83
N VAL A 173 17.74 7.14 -0.43
CA VAL A 173 17.04 7.67 0.76
C VAL A 173 17.58 7.07 2.07
N TYR A 174 18.41 6.04 1.99
CA TYR A 174 19.02 5.42 3.16
C TYR A 174 20.25 6.18 3.62
N HIS A 175 20.38 6.31 4.93
CA HIS A 175 21.46 7.07 5.55
C HIS A 175 22.14 6.27 6.68
N TYR A 176 23.14 6.87 7.32
CA TYR A 176 23.83 6.24 8.44
C TYR A 176 22.88 6.06 9.63
N PRO A 177 22.74 4.86 10.21
CA PRO A 177 21.73 4.58 11.25
C PRO A 177 21.90 5.42 12.53
N PHE A 178 23.05 6.05 12.74
CA PHE A 178 23.36 6.83 13.95
C PHE A 178 23.30 8.35 13.76
N LEU A 179 22.54 8.85 12.78
CA LEU A 179 22.28 10.30 12.69
C LEU A 179 21.34 10.73 13.81
N GLU A 180 21.67 11.84 14.48
CA GLU A 180 20.79 12.47 15.45
C GLU A 180 19.56 13.07 14.75
N ASN A 181 18.45 13.24 15.48
CA ASN A 181 17.17 13.72 14.91
C ASN A 181 17.35 15.02 14.09
N GLU A 182 18.07 16.00 14.63
CA GLU A 182 18.32 17.27 13.91
C GLU A 182 19.11 17.05 12.61
N GLU A 183 20.08 16.14 12.59
CA GLU A 183 20.87 15.82 11.40
C GLU A 183 20.00 15.17 10.32
N ARG A 184 19.09 14.26 10.71
CA ARG A 184 18.14 13.63 9.81
C ARG A 184 17.22 14.65 9.14
N PHE A 185 16.66 15.59 9.92
CA PHE A 185 15.85 16.69 9.37
C PHE A 185 16.64 17.53 8.36
N LYS A 186 17.91 17.84 8.63
CA LYS A 186 18.77 18.59 7.68
C LYS A 186 19.03 17.80 6.39
N VAL A 187 19.29 16.50 6.48
CA VAL A 187 19.41 15.62 5.29
C VAL A 187 18.11 15.65 4.48
N ALA A 188 16.98 15.46 5.15
CA ALA A 188 15.67 15.43 4.51
C ALA A 188 15.35 16.75 3.79
N GLU A 189 15.61 17.90 4.42
CA GLU A 189 15.44 19.21 3.78
C GLU A 189 16.39 19.38 2.58
N TYR A 190 17.63 18.92 2.67
CA TYR A 190 18.57 18.95 1.55
C TYR A 190 18.11 18.07 0.39
N MET A 191 17.61 16.86 0.67
CA MET A 191 17.03 15.97 -0.35
C MET A 191 15.81 16.60 -1.03
N LEU A 192 14.91 17.23 -0.27
CA LEU A 192 13.78 17.97 -0.84
C LEU A 192 14.24 19.12 -1.74
N ALA A 193 15.32 19.82 -1.36
CA ALA A 193 15.92 20.84 -2.21
C ALA A 193 16.48 20.25 -3.53
N LEU A 194 17.08 19.05 -3.49
CA LEU A 194 17.51 18.32 -4.69
C LEU A 194 16.31 17.91 -5.56
N TYR A 195 15.24 17.38 -4.96
CA TYR A 195 14.02 17.00 -5.69
C TYR A 195 13.37 18.20 -6.37
N GLN A 196 13.33 19.35 -5.69
CA GLN A 196 12.79 20.57 -6.28
C GLN A 196 13.70 21.14 -7.38
N SER A 197 15.01 21.11 -7.20
CA SER A 197 15.96 21.72 -8.16
C SER A 197 16.22 20.86 -9.40
N ALA A 198 16.01 19.55 -9.36
CA ALA A 198 16.24 18.68 -10.51
C ALA A 198 15.39 19.06 -11.75
N HIS A 199 15.95 18.85 -12.95
CA HIS A 199 15.23 18.96 -14.22
C HIS A 199 14.10 17.92 -14.29
N ALA A 200 14.41 16.69 -13.89
CA ALA A 200 13.45 15.61 -13.71
C ALA A 200 13.93 14.66 -12.60
N VAL A 201 12.98 13.94 -11.99
CA VAL A 201 13.24 12.91 -10.99
C VAL A 201 12.77 11.56 -11.52
N VAL A 202 13.58 10.52 -11.39
CA VAL A 202 13.18 9.12 -11.63
C VAL A 202 13.39 8.38 -10.33
N THR A 203 12.37 7.66 -9.84
CA THR A 203 12.45 7.02 -8.53
C THR A 203 11.56 5.79 -8.41
N THR A 204 11.88 4.93 -7.46
CA THR A 204 11.02 3.84 -6.98
C THR A 204 10.29 4.20 -5.68
N ARG A 205 10.51 5.40 -5.12
CA ARG A 205 10.13 5.76 -3.73
C ARG A 205 8.95 6.71 -3.65
N LEU A 206 7.93 6.31 -2.88
CA LEU A 206 6.75 7.14 -2.54
C LEU A 206 7.13 8.53 -1.99
N HIS A 207 7.99 8.58 -0.97
CA HIS A 207 8.44 9.82 -0.34
C HIS A 207 9.48 10.59 -1.17
N CYS A 208 9.70 10.21 -2.44
CA CYS A 208 10.44 11.00 -3.42
C CYS A 208 9.49 11.53 -4.51
N PHE A 209 8.64 10.69 -5.10
CA PHE A 209 7.75 11.16 -6.16
C PHE A 209 6.63 12.07 -5.65
N MET A 210 6.08 11.83 -4.45
CA MET A 210 5.01 12.68 -3.91
C MET A 210 5.49 14.11 -3.64
N PRO A 211 6.65 14.34 -2.98
CA PRO A 211 7.24 15.69 -2.94
C PRO A 211 7.53 16.27 -4.33
N SER A 212 8.01 15.45 -5.27
CA SER A 212 8.32 15.93 -6.63
C SER A 212 7.06 16.41 -7.36
N LEU A 213 5.93 15.71 -7.22
CA LEU A 213 4.62 16.18 -7.67
C LEU A 213 4.26 17.50 -6.98
N ALA A 214 4.41 17.58 -5.66
CA ALA A 214 4.09 18.77 -4.88
C ALA A 214 4.93 20.01 -5.29
N PHE A 215 6.17 19.77 -5.75
CA PHE A 215 7.08 20.79 -6.26
C PHE A 215 6.92 21.06 -7.76
N GLU A 216 6.02 20.35 -8.44
CA GLU A 216 5.85 20.39 -9.89
C GLU A 216 7.15 20.04 -10.65
N THR A 217 8.04 19.27 -10.02
CA THR A 217 9.19 18.69 -10.70
C THR A 217 8.70 17.50 -11.52
N PRO A 218 8.98 17.45 -12.84
CA PRO A 218 8.65 16.29 -13.65
C PRO A 218 9.19 15.01 -13.02
N VAL A 219 8.32 14.03 -12.78
CA VAL A 219 8.70 12.79 -12.11
C VAL A 219 8.17 11.56 -12.82
N LEU A 220 9.01 10.53 -12.87
CA LEU A 220 8.68 9.18 -13.32
C LEU A 220 8.83 8.20 -12.15
N LEU A 221 7.76 7.45 -11.87
CA LEU A 221 7.80 6.29 -10.98
C LEU A 221 8.22 5.04 -11.76
N ILE A 222 9.30 4.40 -11.32
CA ILE A 222 9.70 3.08 -11.79
C ILE A 222 9.09 2.01 -10.89
N LYS A 223 8.24 1.15 -11.45
CA LYS A 223 7.72 -0.05 -10.80
C LYS A 223 8.75 -1.16 -10.96
N ASP A 224 9.74 -1.15 -10.07
CA ASP A 224 10.81 -2.14 -9.99
C ASP A 224 10.23 -3.56 -9.84
N SER A 225 10.55 -4.45 -10.77
CA SER A 225 9.98 -5.80 -10.79
C SER A 225 10.39 -6.65 -9.58
N GLU A 226 11.48 -6.30 -8.89
CA GLU A 226 11.91 -6.98 -7.68
C GLU A 226 11.30 -6.37 -6.43
N LYS A 227 11.21 -5.03 -6.35
CA LYS A 227 10.90 -4.29 -5.11
C LYS A 227 9.52 -3.63 -5.06
N TYR A 228 8.76 -3.60 -6.16
CA TYR A 228 7.46 -2.94 -6.20
C TYR A 228 6.38 -3.75 -5.48
N GLU A 229 5.71 -3.13 -4.51
CA GLU A 229 4.63 -3.71 -3.74
C GLU A 229 3.29 -3.01 -4.06
N PRO A 230 2.43 -3.58 -4.93
CA PRO A 230 1.20 -2.92 -5.37
C PRO A 230 0.30 -2.44 -4.22
N ALA A 231 0.24 -3.20 -3.13
CA ALA A 231 -0.53 -2.87 -1.93
C ALA A 231 -0.16 -1.52 -1.31
N ARG A 232 1.14 -1.18 -1.29
CA ARG A 232 1.65 0.05 -0.70
C ARG A 232 1.39 1.29 -1.56
N TYR A 233 1.19 1.09 -2.86
CA TYR A 233 1.02 2.16 -3.84
C TYR A 233 -0.41 2.24 -4.41
N GLY A 234 -1.34 1.41 -3.94
CA GLY A 234 -2.71 1.37 -4.46
C GLY A 234 -3.39 2.74 -4.41
N GLY A 235 -3.82 3.24 -5.57
CA GLY A 235 -4.41 4.57 -5.77
C GLY A 235 -3.39 5.72 -5.81
N LEU A 236 -2.10 5.47 -5.54
CA LEU A 236 -1.03 6.47 -5.47
C LEU A 236 -0.06 6.40 -6.65
N ASP A 237 0.15 5.21 -7.23
CA ASP A 237 0.98 4.99 -8.42
C ASP A 237 0.35 5.53 -9.72
N THR A 238 -0.91 5.95 -9.67
CA THR A 238 -1.63 6.62 -10.75
C THR A 238 -1.39 8.13 -10.79
N LEU A 239 -0.84 8.71 -9.72
CA LEU A 239 -0.62 10.16 -9.61
C LEU A 239 0.58 10.66 -10.43
N PRO A 240 1.73 9.97 -10.51
CA PRO A 240 2.79 10.28 -11.45
C PRO A 240 2.65 9.48 -12.75
N HIS A 241 3.41 9.87 -13.78
CA HIS A 241 3.71 8.93 -14.86
C HIS A 241 4.47 7.74 -14.28
N SER A 242 4.15 6.52 -14.72
CA SER A 242 4.82 5.32 -14.24
C SER A 242 5.11 4.32 -15.36
N LEU A 243 6.22 3.61 -15.22
CA LEU A 243 6.66 2.52 -16.11
C LEU A 243 7.26 1.42 -15.25
N THR A 244 7.16 0.17 -15.69
CA THR A 244 8.01 -0.89 -15.12
C THR A 244 9.47 -0.65 -15.51
N ASP A 245 10.39 -1.21 -14.73
CA ASP A 245 11.83 -1.26 -15.06
C ASP A 245 12.08 -1.77 -16.49
N LYS A 246 11.43 -2.89 -16.88
CA LYS A 246 11.52 -3.49 -18.21
C LYS A 246 10.99 -2.58 -19.30
N GLU A 247 9.80 -2.00 -19.11
CA GLU A 247 9.22 -1.08 -20.10
C GLU A 247 10.10 0.13 -20.35
N TYR A 248 10.73 0.69 -19.31
CA TYR A 248 11.64 1.82 -19.47
C TYR A 248 12.93 1.42 -20.20
N ILE A 249 13.47 0.23 -19.91
CA ILE A 249 14.68 -0.28 -20.57
C ILE A 249 14.45 -0.49 -22.08
N GLU A 250 13.31 -1.09 -22.42
CA GLU A 250 12.91 -1.40 -23.80
C GLU A 250 12.47 -0.13 -24.56
N HIS A 251 11.72 0.75 -23.89
CA HIS A 251 11.04 1.90 -24.48
C HIS A 251 11.27 3.20 -23.69
N PRO A 252 12.54 3.69 -23.58
CA PRO A 252 12.85 4.91 -22.85
C PRO A 252 12.15 6.15 -23.45
N GLU A 253 11.78 6.11 -24.72
CA GLU A 253 11.05 7.17 -25.42
C GLU A 253 9.64 7.42 -24.87
N LYS A 254 9.06 6.47 -24.12
CA LYS A 254 7.78 6.67 -23.42
C LYS A 254 7.86 7.78 -22.37
N TYR A 255 9.05 8.01 -21.81
CA TYR A 255 9.32 9.13 -20.90
C TYR A 255 10.65 9.80 -21.27
N PRO A 256 10.63 10.75 -22.24
CA PRO A 256 11.84 11.36 -22.75
C PRO A 256 12.48 12.29 -21.72
N LEU A 257 13.58 11.86 -21.12
CA LEU A 257 14.26 12.58 -20.04
C LEU A 257 14.71 14.00 -20.40
N ASP A 258 15.04 14.25 -21.67
CA ASP A 258 15.47 15.58 -22.09
C ASP A 258 14.33 16.59 -22.19
N ASN A 259 13.10 16.11 -22.42
CA ASN A 259 11.88 16.89 -22.51
C ASN A 259 10.75 16.16 -21.78
N PRO A 260 10.83 16.05 -20.45
CA PRO A 260 9.95 15.18 -19.67
C PRO A 260 8.50 15.62 -19.80
N LEU A 261 7.58 14.65 -19.70
CA LEU A 261 6.15 14.91 -19.75
C LEU A 261 5.73 15.78 -18.53
N PRO A 262 4.79 16.72 -18.70
CA PRO A 262 4.17 17.39 -17.56
C PRO A 262 3.54 16.36 -16.62
N ASN A 263 3.65 16.60 -15.31
CA ASN A 263 3.01 15.74 -14.31
C ASN A 263 1.48 15.74 -14.51
N PRO A 264 0.81 14.59 -14.33
CA PRO A 264 -0.66 14.53 -14.22
C PRO A 264 -1.15 15.43 -13.07
N THR A 265 -2.40 15.90 -13.11
CA THR A 265 -2.94 16.90 -12.17
C THR A 265 -3.85 16.29 -11.09
N GLU A 266 -4.14 15.00 -11.16
CA GLU A 266 -5.07 14.26 -10.30
C GLU A 266 -4.67 14.34 -8.81
N TYR A 267 -3.38 14.52 -8.51
CA TYR A 267 -2.90 14.69 -7.15
C TYR A 267 -3.34 16.02 -6.50
N GLN A 268 -3.77 17.01 -7.30
CA GLN A 268 -4.11 18.35 -6.80
C GLN A 268 -5.34 18.32 -5.90
N THR A 269 -6.37 17.56 -6.24
CA THR A 269 -7.56 17.40 -5.39
C THR A 269 -7.20 16.81 -4.04
N ILE A 270 -6.41 15.72 -4.03
CA ILE A 270 -5.94 15.07 -2.79
C ILE A 270 -5.12 16.06 -1.95
N ARG A 271 -4.25 16.84 -2.61
CA ARG A 271 -3.43 17.87 -1.95
C ARG A 271 -4.30 18.95 -1.30
N GLU A 272 -5.29 19.48 -2.01
CA GLU A 272 -6.17 20.55 -1.51
C GLU A 272 -7.00 20.09 -0.31
N GLU A 273 -7.62 18.91 -0.41
CA GLU A 273 -8.37 18.31 0.70
C GLU A 273 -7.49 18.03 1.91
N MET A 274 -6.25 17.58 1.70
CA MET A 274 -5.28 17.36 2.78
C MET A 274 -4.88 18.68 3.46
N ILE A 275 -4.60 19.73 2.68
CA ILE A 275 -4.28 21.07 3.20
C ILE A 275 -5.45 21.59 4.04
N GLU A 276 -6.68 21.54 3.52
CA GLU A 276 -7.87 22.01 4.21
C GLU A 276 -8.08 21.25 5.53
N ARG A 277 -7.96 19.91 5.49
CA ARG A 277 -8.16 19.07 6.67
C ARG A 277 -7.13 19.32 7.76
N ILE A 278 -5.83 19.37 7.41
CA ILE A 278 -4.78 19.61 8.39
C ILE A 278 -4.87 21.04 8.93
N GLN A 279 -5.09 22.04 8.06
CA GLN A 279 -5.22 23.44 8.48
C GLN A 279 -6.47 23.65 9.35
N GLY A 280 -7.59 23.02 9.03
CA GLY A 280 -8.79 23.05 9.87
C GLY A 280 -8.57 22.42 11.24
N PHE A 281 -7.78 21.34 11.29
CA PHE A 281 -7.42 20.67 12.53
C PHE A 281 -6.46 21.50 13.39
N THR A 282 -5.37 22.03 12.84
CA THR A 282 -4.36 22.77 13.63
C THR A 282 -4.76 24.23 13.86
N GLY A 283 -5.49 24.83 12.93
CA GLY A 283 -5.75 26.26 12.84
C GLY A 283 -4.59 27.05 12.23
N TYR A 284 -3.59 26.37 11.66
CA TYR A 284 -2.35 26.99 11.18
C TYR A 284 -1.84 26.35 9.89
N SER A 285 -1.32 27.19 9.01
CA SER A 285 -0.48 26.82 7.88
C SER A 285 0.55 27.94 7.74
N ASN A 286 1.83 27.59 7.62
CA ASN A 286 2.86 28.60 7.38
C ASN A 286 2.72 29.27 6.00
N ASN A 287 1.92 28.69 5.08
CA ASN A 287 1.77 29.10 3.67
C ASN A 287 3.11 29.35 2.96
N ALA A 288 4.17 28.72 3.46
CA ALA A 288 5.55 28.95 3.07
C ALA A 288 6.26 27.63 2.79
N THR A 289 7.50 27.75 2.34
CA THR A 289 8.42 26.64 2.05
C THR A 289 8.56 25.66 3.23
N PHE A 290 9.05 24.46 2.91
CA PHE A 290 9.44 23.44 3.87
C PHE A 290 10.77 23.74 4.58
N ARG A 291 11.60 24.62 3.98
CA ARG A 291 12.98 24.88 4.38
C ARG A 291 13.07 25.67 5.68
N THR A 292 13.84 25.15 6.62
CA THR A 292 14.33 25.84 7.82
C THR A 292 15.84 26.01 7.80
N LEU A 293 16.54 25.26 6.93
CA LEU A 293 17.98 25.28 6.78
C LEU A 293 18.47 26.35 5.77
N PRO A 294 19.44 27.22 6.13
CA PRO A 294 20.15 28.04 5.16
C PRO A 294 21.10 27.17 4.30
N LEU A 295 20.64 26.77 3.11
CA LEU A 295 21.39 25.89 2.20
C LEU A 295 22.79 26.41 1.83
N SER A 296 23.02 27.73 1.82
CA SER A 296 24.34 28.33 1.57
C SER A 296 25.37 27.99 2.64
N GLU A 297 24.92 27.73 3.86
CA GLU A 297 25.78 27.42 5.01
C GLU A 297 25.87 25.91 5.26
N PHE A 298 24.94 25.14 4.69
CA PHE A 298 24.85 23.70 4.93
C PHE A 298 26.14 22.94 4.60
N PRO A 299 26.85 23.14 3.46
CA PRO A 299 28.04 22.36 3.12
C PRO A 299 29.16 22.40 4.16
N LEU A 300 29.23 23.47 4.95
CA LEU A 300 30.25 23.65 6.01
C LEU A 300 29.70 23.36 7.41
N SER A 301 28.43 23.01 7.55
CA SER A 301 27.85 22.63 8.83
C SER A 301 28.43 21.31 9.33
N ILE A 302 28.55 21.15 10.66
CA ILE A 302 29.01 19.90 11.27
C ILE A 302 28.14 18.72 10.81
N SER A 303 26.83 18.93 10.68
CA SER A 303 25.90 17.93 10.16
C SER A 303 26.31 17.49 8.74
N ALA A 304 26.53 18.42 7.81
CA ALA A 304 26.96 18.06 6.45
C ALA A 304 28.33 17.39 6.40
N ILE A 305 29.29 17.87 7.22
CA ILE A 305 30.62 17.24 7.32
C ILE A 305 30.49 15.81 7.84
N ARG A 306 29.68 15.57 8.88
CA ARG A 306 29.40 14.24 9.42
C ARG A 306 28.72 13.36 8.38
N ILE A 307 27.67 13.85 7.73
CA ILE A 307 26.96 13.13 6.67
C ILE A 307 27.94 12.72 5.57
N PHE A 308 28.76 13.65 5.08
CA PHE A 308 29.77 13.39 4.06
C PHE A 308 30.83 12.39 4.54
N ALA A 309 31.37 12.57 5.75
CA ALA A 309 32.37 11.68 6.33
C ALA A 309 31.83 10.26 6.53
N PHE A 310 30.57 10.12 6.93
CA PHE A 310 29.93 8.82 7.10
C PHE A 310 29.59 8.20 5.75
N THR A 311 28.92 8.91 4.84
CA THR A 311 28.50 8.36 3.52
C THR A 311 29.67 7.97 2.62
N TRP A 312 30.83 8.64 2.72
CA TRP A 312 32.02 8.26 1.95
C TRP A 312 32.93 7.24 2.65
N SER A 313 32.69 6.93 3.93
CA SER A 313 33.37 5.83 4.60
C SER A 313 32.83 4.50 4.08
N SER A 314 33.73 3.67 3.54
CA SER A 314 33.48 2.39 2.84
C SER A 314 32.80 1.28 3.67
N THR A 315 32.20 1.61 4.80
CA THR A 315 31.53 0.70 5.76
C THR A 315 30.05 0.43 5.42
N PHE A 316 29.47 1.14 4.46
CA PHE A 316 28.05 1.13 4.14
C PHE A 316 27.49 -0.06 3.37
N LYS A 317 28.35 -0.92 2.79
CA LYS A 317 27.84 -2.21 2.26
C LYS A 317 27.03 -2.93 3.32
N LYS A 318 27.44 -2.85 4.59
CA LYS A 318 26.78 -3.54 5.70
C LYS A 318 25.40 -2.98 6.05
N ALA A 319 25.19 -1.67 6.05
CA ALA A 319 23.87 -1.08 6.36
C ALA A 319 22.87 -1.24 5.21
N LEU A 320 23.34 -1.14 3.95
CA LEU A 320 22.55 -1.53 2.78
C LEU A 320 22.20 -3.02 2.83
N LEU A 321 23.18 -3.88 3.16
CA LEU A 321 22.96 -5.32 3.37
C LEU A 321 22.01 -5.60 4.53
N GLU A 322 22.07 -4.88 5.64
CA GLU A 322 21.19 -5.11 6.79
C GLU A 322 19.73 -4.71 6.46
N GLY A 323 19.52 -3.62 5.71
CA GLY A 323 18.19 -3.26 5.21
C GLY A 323 17.68 -4.20 4.11
N ASP A 324 18.54 -4.59 3.16
CA ASP A 324 18.21 -5.56 2.12
C ASP A 324 17.95 -6.96 2.74
N VAL A 325 18.71 -7.38 3.77
CA VAL A 325 18.49 -8.64 4.50
C VAL A 325 17.19 -8.60 5.29
N ALA A 326 16.89 -7.53 6.02
CA ALA A 326 15.62 -7.41 6.74
C ALA A 326 14.42 -7.45 5.78
N TRP A 327 14.56 -6.84 4.60
CA TRP A 327 13.55 -6.89 3.55
C TRP A 327 13.45 -8.26 2.88
N ASP A 328 14.57 -8.94 2.64
CA ASP A 328 14.58 -10.33 2.14
C ASP A 328 13.98 -11.30 3.16
N GLU A 329 14.20 -11.10 4.46
CA GLU A 329 13.57 -11.85 5.54
C GLU A 329 12.04 -11.66 5.54
N GLU A 330 11.55 -10.42 5.37
CA GLU A 330 10.12 -10.12 5.21
C GLU A 330 9.54 -10.80 3.96
N ARG A 331 10.28 -10.80 2.84
CA ARG A 331 9.87 -11.51 1.62
C ARG A 331 9.82 -13.01 1.80
N ILE A 332 10.79 -13.60 2.48
CA ILE A 332 10.82 -15.04 2.77
C ILE A 332 9.59 -15.39 3.62
N ALA A 333 9.28 -14.59 4.64
CA ALA A 333 8.09 -14.79 5.46
C ALA A 333 6.78 -14.66 4.63
N ASP A 334 6.66 -13.65 3.75
CA ASP A 334 5.47 -13.52 2.88
C ASP A 334 5.37 -14.69 1.88
N PHE A 335 6.50 -15.16 1.34
CA PHE A 335 6.53 -16.35 0.49
C PHE A 335 6.12 -17.62 1.25
N GLU A 336 6.61 -17.82 2.46
CA GLU A 336 6.23 -18.95 3.31
C GLU A 336 4.73 -18.92 3.62
N ARG A 337 4.18 -17.74 3.89
CA ARG A 337 2.73 -17.54 4.12
C ARG A 337 1.91 -17.86 2.87
N ILE A 338 2.28 -17.33 1.70
CA ILE A 338 1.60 -17.63 0.42
C ILE A 338 1.66 -19.13 0.12
N VAL A 339 2.80 -19.78 0.35
CA VAL A 339 2.95 -21.22 0.16
C VAL A 339 2.04 -21.99 1.12
N ALA A 340 1.92 -21.55 2.38
CA ALA A 340 1.02 -22.17 3.36
C ALA A 340 -0.46 -22.02 2.97
N GLU A 341 -0.89 -20.82 2.57
CA GLU A 341 -2.25 -20.55 2.09
C GLU A 341 -2.61 -21.42 0.87
N GLN A 342 -1.71 -21.51 -0.11
CA GLN A 342 -1.91 -22.37 -1.28
C GLN A 342 -1.92 -23.85 -0.91
N ALA A 343 -1.11 -24.28 0.05
CA ALA A 343 -1.11 -25.66 0.53
C ALA A 343 -2.45 -26.01 1.22
N GLU A 344 -3.03 -25.07 1.98
CA GLU A 344 -4.35 -25.23 2.57
C GLU A 344 -5.45 -25.30 1.50
N GLU A 345 -5.44 -24.41 0.51
CA GLU A 345 -6.39 -24.43 -0.59
C GLU A 345 -6.33 -25.75 -1.38
N ILE A 346 -5.12 -26.25 -1.66
CA ILE A 346 -4.90 -27.56 -2.29
C ILE A 346 -5.45 -28.69 -1.42
N SER A 347 -5.29 -28.61 -0.10
CA SER A 347 -5.83 -29.60 0.84
C SER A 347 -7.36 -29.64 0.83
N ILE A 348 -8.00 -28.47 0.83
CA ILE A 348 -9.47 -28.33 0.72
C ILE A 348 -9.94 -28.91 -0.61
N LEU A 349 -9.33 -28.49 -1.73
CA LEU A 349 -9.68 -28.99 -3.07
C LEU A 349 -9.53 -30.51 -3.19
N ASN A 350 -8.49 -31.09 -2.57
CA ASN A 350 -8.30 -32.54 -2.54
C ASN A 350 -9.40 -33.24 -1.74
N THR A 351 -9.85 -32.66 -0.64
CA THR A 351 -10.94 -33.19 0.19
C THR A 351 -12.26 -33.16 -0.58
N THR A 352 -12.61 -32.01 -1.16
CA THR A 352 -13.81 -31.87 -2.00
C THR A 352 -13.78 -32.82 -3.20
N LYS A 353 -12.62 -33.03 -3.82
CA LYS A 353 -12.46 -34.00 -4.91
C LYS A 353 -12.74 -35.43 -4.45
N GLN A 354 -12.34 -35.81 -3.24
CA GLN A 354 -12.62 -37.15 -2.69
C GLN A 354 -14.11 -37.33 -2.41
N GLU A 355 -14.77 -36.33 -1.84
CA GLU A 355 -16.22 -36.33 -1.59
C GLU A 355 -17.00 -36.50 -2.91
N LEU A 356 -16.70 -35.68 -3.93
CA LEU A 356 -17.30 -35.81 -5.26
C LEU A 356 -17.08 -37.20 -5.88
N HIS A 357 -15.91 -37.81 -5.66
CA HIS A 357 -15.65 -39.15 -6.16
C HIS A 357 -16.51 -40.22 -5.45
N GLN A 358 -16.76 -40.05 -4.15
CA GLN A 358 -17.67 -40.92 -3.40
C GLN A 358 -19.13 -40.75 -3.86
N ASP A 359 -19.56 -39.52 -4.10
CA ASP A 359 -20.90 -39.22 -4.62
C ASP A 359 -21.12 -39.84 -6.01
N ILE A 360 -20.16 -39.68 -6.92
CA ILE A 360 -20.21 -40.31 -8.25
C ILE A 360 -20.32 -41.83 -8.12
N LYS A 361 -19.56 -42.44 -7.20
CA LYS A 361 -19.63 -43.89 -6.96
C LYS A 361 -20.99 -44.31 -6.43
N SER A 362 -21.58 -43.54 -5.51
CA SER A 362 -22.92 -43.79 -4.96
C SER A 362 -24.00 -43.72 -6.05
N LEU A 363 -23.98 -42.64 -6.84
CA LEU A 363 -24.91 -42.46 -7.96
C LEU A 363 -24.79 -43.57 -9.01
N ASN A 364 -23.57 -43.99 -9.34
CA ASN A 364 -23.35 -45.11 -10.27
C ASN A 364 -23.95 -46.42 -9.74
N ASN A 365 -23.82 -46.70 -8.44
CA ASN A 365 -24.46 -47.87 -7.83
C ASN A 365 -25.99 -47.78 -7.88
N GLU A 366 -26.55 -46.60 -7.65
CA GLU A 366 -28.01 -46.37 -7.76
C GLU A 366 -28.50 -46.58 -9.20
N ILE A 367 -27.77 -46.07 -10.20
CA ILE A 367 -28.06 -46.28 -11.62
C ILE A 367 -28.05 -47.76 -11.96
N VAL A 368 -27.04 -48.51 -11.51
CA VAL A 368 -26.98 -49.97 -11.72
C VAL A 368 -28.20 -50.66 -11.10
N SER A 369 -28.57 -50.31 -9.87
CA SER A 369 -29.76 -50.87 -9.20
C SER A 369 -31.05 -50.58 -9.96
N LYS A 370 -31.25 -49.34 -10.41
CA LYS A 370 -32.44 -48.95 -11.20
C LYS A 370 -32.49 -49.65 -12.54
N ASN A 371 -31.34 -49.85 -13.21
CA ASN A 371 -31.28 -50.59 -14.47
C ASN A 371 -31.71 -52.06 -14.29
N ILE A 372 -31.29 -52.71 -13.20
CA ILE A 372 -31.73 -54.07 -12.85
C ILE A 372 -33.26 -54.11 -12.64
N GLU A 373 -33.82 -53.12 -11.95
CA GLU A 373 -35.27 -53.01 -11.74
C GLU A 373 -36.04 -52.80 -13.05
N ILE A 374 -35.54 -51.92 -13.93
CA ILE A 374 -36.10 -51.68 -15.27
C ILE A 374 -36.09 -52.96 -16.10
N ASP A 375 -34.99 -53.71 -16.09
CA ASP A 375 -34.88 -54.99 -16.81
C ASP A 375 -35.88 -56.02 -16.28
N TYR A 376 -36.04 -56.11 -14.95
CA TYR A 376 -37.03 -56.98 -14.32
C TYR A 376 -38.46 -56.61 -14.73
N LEU A 377 -38.84 -55.34 -14.59
CA LEU A 377 -40.17 -54.85 -14.96
C LEU A 377 -40.45 -55.02 -16.46
N THR A 378 -39.46 -54.78 -17.31
CA THR A 378 -39.56 -54.99 -18.75
C THR A 378 -39.84 -56.45 -19.09
N ASN A 379 -39.19 -57.39 -18.38
CA ASN A 379 -39.44 -58.81 -18.55
C ASN A 379 -40.83 -59.22 -18.05
N GLU A 380 -41.31 -58.68 -16.93
CA GLU A 380 -42.67 -58.92 -16.44
C GLU A 380 -43.74 -58.36 -17.40
N ILE A 381 -43.55 -57.16 -17.94
CA ILE A 381 -44.41 -56.60 -18.98
C ILE A 381 -44.46 -57.53 -20.19
N LYS A 382 -43.31 -58.02 -20.69
CA LYS A 382 -43.26 -58.99 -21.80
C LYS A 382 -44.01 -60.29 -21.48
N LYS A 383 -43.95 -60.79 -20.25
CA LYS A 383 -44.72 -61.98 -19.83
C LYS A 383 -46.22 -61.71 -19.86
N ILE A 384 -46.66 -60.57 -19.31
CA ILE A 384 -48.06 -60.15 -19.31
C ILE A 384 -48.56 -59.97 -20.74
N GLU A 385 -47.80 -59.28 -21.60
CA GLU A 385 -48.14 -59.06 -23.00
C GLU A 385 -48.28 -60.36 -23.80
N ASN A 386 -47.50 -61.38 -23.44
CA ASN A 386 -47.56 -62.69 -24.08
C ASN A 386 -48.65 -63.61 -23.53
N SER A 387 -49.27 -63.28 -22.39
CA SER A 387 -50.35 -64.06 -21.78
C SER A 387 -51.63 -64.09 -22.63
N LEU A 388 -52.39 -65.19 -22.52
CA LEU A 388 -53.62 -65.39 -23.28
C LEU A 388 -54.67 -64.31 -22.95
N SER A 389 -54.82 -63.97 -21.66
CA SER A 389 -55.79 -62.98 -21.18
C SER A 389 -55.51 -61.58 -21.72
N TRP A 390 -54.23 -61.18 -21.79
CA TRP A 390 -53.84 -59.90 -22.36
C TRP A 390 -54.15 -59.85 -23.87
N LYS A 391 -53.81 -60.91 -24.62
CA LYS A 391 -54.08 -60.97 -26.07
C LYS A 391 -55.59 -60.94 -26.39
N LEU A 392 -56.41 -61.64 -25.62
CA LEU A 392 -57.88 -61.69 -25.80
C LEU A 392 -58.58 -60.35 -25.51
N THR A 393 -58.08 -59.58 -24.55
CA THR A 393 -58.70 -58.31 -24.11
C THR A 393 -58.23 -57.09 -24.92
N LYS A 394 -57.39 -57.29 -25.94
CA LYS A 394 -56.84 -56.22 -26.79
C LYS A 394 -57.92 -55.32 -27.44
N PRO A 395 -59.00 -55.83 -28.05
CA PRO A 395 -60.01 -54.99 -28.69
C PRO A 395 -60.71 -54.03 -27.72
N LEU A 396 -61.00 -54.49 -26.50
CA LEU A 396 -61.63 -53.69 -25.44
C LEU A 396 -60.71 -52.56 -24.95
N ARG A 397 -59.39 -52.78 -24.89
CA ARG A 397 -58.42 -51.75 -24.48
C ARG A 397 -58.24 -50.67 -25.55
N GLU A 398 -58.23 -51.03 -26.83
CA GLU A 398 -58.15 -50.07 -27.94
C GLU A 398 -59.37 -49.15 -27.95
N MET A 399 -60.58 -49.70 -27.79
CA MET A 399 -61.82 -48.91 -27.65
C MET A 399 -61.76 -47.92 -26.47
N LYS A 400 -61.25 -48.34 -25.31
CA LYS A 400 -61.15 -47.48 -24.13
C LYS A 400 -60.16 -46.32 -24.33
N SER A 401 -59.10 -46.53 -25.11
CA SER A 401 -58.12 -45.47 -25.43
C SER A 401 -58.71 -44.38 -26.35
N VAL A 402 -59.54 -44.79 -27.32
CA VAL A 402 -60.27 -43.89 -28.22
C VAL A 402 -61.26 -43.04 -27.43
N LEU A 403 -62.03 -43.67 -26.54
CA LEU A 403 -62.97 -42.96 -25.64
C LEU A 403 -62.25 -41.94 -24.74
N LYS A 404 -61.08 -42.26 -24.18
CA LYS A 404 -60.31 -41.32 -23.35
C LYS A 404 -59.77 -40.11 -24.13
N LYS A 405 -59.41 -40.28 -25.41
CA LYS A 405 -58.97 -39.16 -26.27
C LYS A 405 -60.12 -38.22 -26.64
N ILE A 406 -61.34 -38.76 -26.75
CA ILE A 406 -62.54 -37.97 -27.04
C ILE A 406 -62.97 -37.12 -25.83
N ILE A 407 -62.68 -37.55 -24.60
CA ILE A 407 -63.08 -36.85 -23.36
C ILE A 407 -62.05 -35.77 -22.93
N LYS A 408 -60.85 -35.74 -23.53
CA LYS A 408 -59.76 -34.80 -23.18
C LYS A 408 -59.52 -33.67 -24.19
N ARG A 409 -60.34 -33.59 -25.25
CA ARG A 409 -60.49 -32.41 -26.12
C ARG A 409 -61.80 -31.73 -25.74
#